data_AF-A0A961LD86-F1
#
_entry.id   AF-A0A961LD86-F1
#
_cell.length_a   1.000
_cell.length_b   1.000
_cell.length_c   1.000
_cell.angle_alpha   90.00
_cell.angle_beta   90.00
_cell.angle_gamma   90.00
#
_symmetry.space_group_name_H-M   'P 1'
#
loop_
_entity.id
_entity.type
_entity.pdbx_description
1 polymer ?
#
loop_
_entity_poly.entity_id
_entity_poly.type
_entity_poly.pdbx_seq_one_letter_code
_entity_poly.pdbx_strand_id
1 'polypeptide(L)'
;MMNRSVSRALLSVSDKSGLVDLARDLSSLGIEIISTGGTAKALMAAGIAVVDVSEVTGFPEIMDGRVKTLHPKVHGGLLSVRGDPSHEQARETHGIGLIDLLVVNLYPFEQTIAGDAKWSDAVENIDIGGPAMIRAAAKN
;
A
#
# COMPACT_ATOMS: atom_id res chain seq x y z
N MET A 1 -27.62 -2.24 2.98
CA MET A 1 -26.18 -2.12 2.71
C MET A 1 -25.83 -3.17 1.68
N MET A 2 -25.38 -2.80 0.47
CA MET A 2 -24.87 -3.80 -0.46
C MET A 2 -23.60 -4.42 0.14
N ASN A 3 -23.58 -5.74 0.23
CA ASN A 3 -22.44 -6.51 0.71
C ASN A 3 -21.30 -6.32 -0.31
N ARG A 4 -20.37 -5.40 -0.04
CA ARG A 4 -19.23 -5.13 -0.94
C ARG A 4 -18.10 -6.09 -0.61
N SER A 5 -17.78 -6.98 -1.53
CA SER A 5 -16.64 -7.88 -1.43
C SER A 5 -15.35 -7.11 -1.66
N VAL A 6 -14.33 -7.41 -0.85
CA VAL A 6 -12.94 -6.98 -1.10
C VAL A 6 -12.47 -7.68 -2.38
N SER A 7 -11.95 -6.91 -3.34
CA SER A 7 -11.43 -7.42 -4.62
C SER A 7 -9.94 -7.13 -4.81
N ARG A 8 -9.42 -6.08 -4.16
CA ARG A 8 -8.03 -5.64 -4.30
C ARG A 8 -7.47 -5.09 -2.98
N ALA A 9 -6.31 -5.60 -2.59
CA ALA A 9 -5.62 -5.22 -1.36
C ALA A 9 -4.24 -4.62 -1.65
N LEU A 10 -3.89 -3.52 -0.98
CA LEU A 10 -2.56 -2.93 -0.99
C LEU A 10 -1.80 -3.32 0.28
N LEU A 11 -0.72 -4.08 0.13
CA LEU A 11 0.13 -4.56 1.22
C LEU A 11 1.47 -3.80 1.19
N SER A 12 1.79 -3.05 2.24
CA SER A 12 3.06 -2.33 2.38
C SER A 12 3.50 -2.30 3.83
N VAL A 13 4.33 -3.26 4.24
CA VAL A 13 4.70 -3.45 5.65
C VAL A 13 6.22 -3.42 5.87
N SER A 14 6.62 -2.77 6.95
CA SER A 14 7.96 -2.86 7.51
C SER A 14 8.17 -4.20 8.22
N ASP A 15 7.31 -4.52 9.20
CA ASP A 15 7.28 -5.81 9.87
C ASP A 15 6.47 -6.82 9.04
N LYS A 16 7.11 -7.93 8.68
CA LYS A 16 6.57 -8.95 7.77
C LYS A 16 6.02 -10.17 8.53
N SER A 17 5.94 -10.09 9.85
CA SER A 17 5.35 -11.13 10.69
C SER A 17 3.91 -11.43 10.23
N GLY A 18 3.64 -12.70 9.90
CA GLY A 18 2.33 -13.16 9.41
C GLY A 18 1.94 -12.69 7.99
N LEU A 19 2.79 -11.90 7.30
CA LEU A 19 2.48 -11.32 6.00
C LEU A 19 2.14 -12.39 4.94
N VAL A 20 2.95 -13.44 4.87
CA VAL A 20 2.82 -14.48 3.83
C VAL A 20 1.54 -15.27 4.01
N ASP A 21 1.17 -15.62 5.24
CA ASP A 21 -0.05 -16.39 5.51
C ASP A 21 -1.29 -15.54 5.22
N LEU A 22 -1.30 -14.28 5.68
CA LEU A 22 -2.36 -13.33 5.33
C LEU A 22 -2.52 -13.18 3.82
N ALA A 23 -1.42 -12.97 3.10
CA ALA A 23 -1.44 -12.78 1.66
C ALA A 23 -1.89 -14.05 0.91
N ARG A 24 -1.54 -15.23 1.40
CA ARG A 24 -2.01 -16.50 0.83
C ARG A 24 -3.52 -16.65 0.99
N ASP A 25 -4.05 -16.32 2.16
CA ASP A 25 -5.49 -16.36 2.42
C ASP A 25 -6.23 -15.35 1.54
N LEU A 26 -5.75 -14.11 1.45
CA LEU A 26 -6.32 -13.09 0.54
C LEU A 26 -6.31 -13.58 -0.92
N SER A 27 -5.18 -14.12 -1.39
CA SER A 27 -5.06 -14.64 -2.75
C SER A 27 -5.99 -15.83 -3.01
N SER A 28 -6.19 -16.71 -2.02
CA SER A 28 -7.12 -17.85 -2.13
C SER A 28 -8.59 -17.42 -2.27
N LEU A 29 -8.92 -16.22 -1.79
CA LEU A 29 -10.23 -15.59 -1.97
C LEU A 29 -10.36 -14.86 -3.32
N GLY A 30 -9.34 -14.91 -4.18
CA GLY A 30 -9.31 -14.21 -5.46
C GLY A 30 -9.06 -12.70 -5.34
N ILE A 31 -8.56 -12.23 -4.20
CA ILE A 31 -8.22 -10.82 -3.99
C ILE A 31 -6.88 -10.54 -4.67
N GLU A 32 -6.87 -9.53 -5.54
CA GLU A 32 -5.64 -9.07 -6.19
C GLU A 32 -4.77 -8.33 -5.19
N ILE A 33 -3.49 -8.70 -5.11
CA ILE A 33 -2.54 -8.10 -4.19
C ILE A 33 -1.66 -7.11 -4.96
N ILE A 34 -1.73 -5.85 -4.55
CA ILE A 34 -0.78 -4.82 -4.93
C ILE A 34 0.24 -4.69 -3.80
N SER A 35 1.53 -4.61 -4.13
CA SER A 35 2.57 -4.39 -3.14
C SER A 35 3.77 -3.64 -3.71
N THR A 36 4.73 -3.29 -2.86
CA THR A 36 5.92 -2.52 -3.27
C THR A 36 7.16 -2.91 -2.46
N GLY A 37 8.33 -2.67 -3.04
CA GLY A 37 9.63 -2.77 -2.39
C GLY A 37 9.85 -4.11 -1.69
N GLY A 38 10.31 -4.06 -0.44
CA GLY A 38 10.60 -5.27 0.35
C GLY A 38 9.38 -6.14 0.64
N THR A 39 8.15 -5.59 0.62
CA THR A 39 6.93 -6.38 0.83
C THR A 39 6.64 -7.24 -0.40
N ALA A 40 6.65 -6.64 -1.59
CA ALA A 40 6.45 -7.36 -2.85
C ALA A 40 7.47 -8.50 -3.03
N LYS A 41 8.76 -8.21 -2.75
CA LYS A 41 9.83 -9.22 -2.83
C LYS A 41 9.58 -10.41 -1.91
N ALA A 42 9.16 -10.17 -0.66
CA ALA A 42 8.88 -11.24 0.30
C ALA A 42 7.70 -12.12 -0.15
N LEU A 43 6.65 -11.50 -0.68
CA LEU A 43 5.46 -12.21 -1.19
C LEU A 43 5.78 -13.04 -2.44
N MET A 44 6.49 -12.46 -3.42
CA MET A 44 6.90 -13.17 -4.63
C MET A 44 7.83 -14.34 -4.32
N ALA A 45 8.75 -14.18 -3.36
CA ALA A 45 9.62 -15.27 -2.91
C ALA A 45 8.84 -16.44 -2.28
N ALA A 46 7.66 -16.17 -1.73
CA ALA A 46 6.74 -17.18 -1.21
C ALA A 46 5.78 -17.76 -2.28
N GLY A 47 5.96 -17.41 -3.56
CA GLY A 47 5.13 -17.86 -4.67
C GLY A 47 3.77 -17.17 -4.78
N ILE A 48 3.58 -16.04 -4.09
CA ILE A 48 2.33 -15.28 -4.13
C ILE A 48 2.39 -14.28 -5.30
N ALA A 49 1.36 -14.29 -6.15
CA ALA A 49 1.23 -13.33 -7.23
C ALA A 49 0.98 -11.92 -6.68
N VAL A 50 1.76 -10.96 -7.17
CA VAL A 50 1.72 -9.57 -6.72
C VAL A 50 1.82 -8.68 -7.96
N VAL A 51 0.98 -7.63 -7.98
CA VAL A 51 1.14 -6.51 -8.91
C VAL A 51 2.01 -5.45 -8.22
N ASP A 52 3.13 -5.07 -8.84
CA ASP A 52 3.97 -4.02 -8.28
C ASP A 52 3.26 -2.66 -8.38
N VAL A 53 3.37 -1.83 -7.34
CA VAL A 53 2.81 -0.46 -7.35
C VAL A 53 3.30 0.33 -8.56
N SER A 54 4.55 0.14 -9.02
CA SER A 54 5.07 0.82 -10.20
C SER A 54 4.33 0.46 -11.49
N GLU A 55 3.79 -0.76 -11.61
CA GLU A 55 2.93 -1.17 -12.73
C GLU A 55 1.58 -0.46 -12.64
N VAL A 56 1.03 -0.32 -11.43
CA VAL A 56 -0.22 0.42 -11.20
C VAL A 56 -0.04 1.90 -11.53
N THR A 57 1.03 2.52 -11.04
CA THR A 57 1.26 3.96 -11.22
C THR A 57 1.71 4.28 -12.64
N GLY A 58 2.52 3.40 -13.26
CA GLY A 58 3.30 3.70 -14.45
C GLY A 58 4.54 4.55 -14.14
N PHE A 59 4.93 4.63 -12.86
CA PHE A 59 6.04 5.46 -12.40
C PHE A 59 7.05 4.61 -11.60
N PRO A 60 8.35 4.68 -11.91
CA PRO A 60 9.36 3.86 -11.25
C PRO A 60 9.61 4.32 -9.80
N GLU A 61 10.20 3.44 -9.01
CA GLU A 61 10.75 3.82 -7.71
C GLU A 61 11.97 4.73 -7.88
N ILE A 62 11.96 5.89 -7.21
CA ILE A 62 13.05 6.89 -7.23
C ILE A 62 13.39 7.36 -5.81
N MET A 63 14.53 8.02 -5.65
CA MET A 63 14.98 8.61 -4.38
C MET A 63 14.99 7.57 -3.25
N ASP A 64 15.58 6.40 -3.53
CA ASP A 64 15.71 5.28 -2.59
C ASP A 64 14.38 4.87 -1.93
N GLY A 65 13.29 4.91 -2.71
CA GLY A 65 11.98 4.45 -2.27
C GLY A 65 11.17 5.47 -1.46
N ARG A 66 11.66 6.71 -1.32
CA ARG A 66 10.94 7.80 -0.64
C ARG A 66 9.63 8.18 -1.35
N VAL A 67 9.55 8.01 -2.66
CA VAL A 67 8.40 8.41 -3.48
C VAL A 67 7.92 7.25 -4.34
N LYS A 68 7.34 6.23 -3.70
CA LYS A 68 6.78 5.04 -4.37
C LYS A 68 5.24 5.02 -4.40
N THR A 69 4.60 5.37 -3.29
CA THR A 69 3.13 5.28 -3.15
C THR A 69 2.42 6.63 -3.15
N LEU A 70 3.17 7.74 -3.14
CA LEU A 70 2.66 9.11 -3.18
C LEU A 70 2.19 9.49 -4.60
N HIS A 71 1.20 8.76 -5.10
CA HIS A 71 0.72 8.86 -6.47
C HIS A 71 -0.81 8.89 -6.54
N PRO A 72 -1.42 9.69 -7.45
CA PRO A 72 -2.88 9.77 -7.58
C PRO A 72 -3.56 8.43 -7.86
N LYS A 73 -2.94 7.52 -8.60
CA LYS A 73 -3.50 6.18 -8.84
C LYS A 73 -3.57 5.30 -7.58
N VAL A 74 -2.72 5.55 -6.58
CA VAL A 74 -2.79 4.86 -5.28
C VAL A 74 -3.80 5.56 -4.38
N HIS A 75 -3.61 6.86 -4.13
CA HIS A 75 -4.46 7.60 -3.21
C HIS A 75 -5.89 7.79 -3.73
N GLY A 76 -6.11 7.92 -5.03
CA GLY A 76 -7.43 7.93 -5.64
C GLY A 76 -8.14 6.57 -5.55
N GLY A 77 -7.39 5.47 -5.51
CA GLY A 77 -7.94 4.14 -5.25
C GLY A 77 -8.43 3.98 -3.81
N LEU A 78 -7.71 4.58 -2.85
CA LEU A 78 -8.07 4.58 -1.42
C LEU A 78 -9.19 5.58 -1.08
N LEU A 79 -9.16 6.78 -1.68
CA LEU A 79 -10.03 7.91 -1.31
C LEU A 79 -11.31 8.04 -2.16
N SER A 80 -11.49 7.21 -3.18
CA SER A 80 -12.69 7.33 -4.01
C SER A 80 -13.93 6.86 -3.25
N VAL A 81 -14.91 7.76 -3.13
CA VAL A 81 -16.21 7.48 -2.54
C VAL A 81 -17.05 6.69 -3.54
N ARG A 82 -17.37 5.46 -3.19
CA ARG A 82 -18.09 4.54 -4.07
C ARG A 82 -19.58 4.83 -4.07
N GLY A 83 -20.19 4.86 -5.25
CA GLY A 83 -21.57 5.29 -5.44
C GLY A 83 -21.72 6.81 -5.56
N ASP A 84 -20.63 7.58 -5.49
CA ASP A 84 -20.62 8.98 -5.90
C ASP A 84 -20.30 9.05 -7.41
N PRO A 85 -21.24 9.50 -8.26
CA PRO A 85 -21.04 9.50 -9.71
C PRO A 85 -19.85 10.34 -10.18
N SER A 86 -19.52 11.42 -9.46
CA SER A 86 -18.40 12.28 -9.84
C SER A 86 -17.05 11.60 -9.56
N HIS A 87 -16.94 10.87 -8.45
CA HIS A 87 -15.76 10.08 -8.13
C HIS A 87 -15.59 8.88 -9.06
N GLU A 88 -16.69 8.19 -9.40
CA GLU A 88 -16.68 7.07 -10.35
C GLU A 88 -16.22 7.54 -11.74
N GLN A 89 -16.78 8.64 -12.24
CA GLN A 89 -16.36 9.22 -13.52
C GLN A 89 -14.89 9.63 -13.51
N ALA A 90 -14.40 10.29 -12.44
CA ALA A 90 -13.01 10.70 -12.35
C ALA A 90 -12.04 9.51 -12.36
N ARG A 91 -12.40 8.41 -11.67
CA ARG A 91 -11.61 7.18 -11.66
C ARG A 91 -11.50 6.57 -13.06
N GLU A 92 -12.62 6.44 -13.75
CA GLU A 92 -12.67 5.87 -15.10
C GLU A 92 -11.83 6.70 -16.07
N THR A 93 -12.04 8.02 -16.09
CA THR A 93 -11.30 8.96 -16.95
C THR A 93 -9.79 8.87 -16.75
N HIS A 94 -9.33 8.66 -15.52
CA HIS A 94 -7.90 8.65 -15.18
C HIS A 94 -7.31 7.25 -14.96
N GLY A 95 -8.07 6.18 -15.25
CA GLY A 95 -7.62 4.79 -15.11
C GLY A 95 -7.19 4.44 -13.68
N ILE A 96 -7.90 4.94 -12.68
CA ILE A 96 -7.61 4.69 -11.26
C ILE A 96 -8.37 3.42 -10.85
N GLY A 97 -7.69 2.39 -10.34
CA GLY A 97 -8.31 1.18 -9.78
C GLY A 97 -8.72 1.37 -8.31
N LEU A 98 -9.75 0.67 -7.81
CA LEU A 98 -10.15 0.79 -6.40
C LEU A 98 -9.13 0.06 -5.53
N ILE A 99 -8.95 0.48 -4.28
CA ILE A 99 -8.25 -0.33 -3.27
C ILE A 99 -9.25 -0.54 -2.13
N ASP A 100 -9.61 -1.79 -1.87
CA ASP A 100 -10.64 -2.16 -0.90
C ASP A 100 -10.05 -2.40 0.50
N LEU A 101 -8.81 -2.88 0.55
CA LEU A 101 -8.12 -3.22 1.78
C LEU A 101 -6.71 -2.63 1.76
N LEU A 102 -6.33 -1.96 2.84
CA LEU A 102 -4.95 -1.51 3.07
C LEU A 102 -4.37 -2.29 4.25
N VAL A 103 -3.24 -2.95 4.04
CA VAL A 103 -2.44 -3.59 5.09
C VAL A 103 -1.10 -2.88 5.15
N VAL A 104 -0.88 -2.13 6.21
CA VAL A 104 0.28 -1.27 6.36
C VAL A 104 0.72 -1.22 7.82
N ASN A 105 2.04 -1.27 8.03
CA ASN A 105 2.66 -0.89 9.28
C ASN A 105 3.91 -0.05 8.94
N LEU A 106 4.26 0.85 9.87
CA LEU A 106 5.23 1.91 9.63
C LEU A 106 6.65 1.43 9.90
N TYR A 107 7.63 2.20 9.43
CA TYR A 107 9.01 2.02 9.88
C TYR A 107 9.11 2.16 11.40
N PRO A 108 9.96 1.36 12.06
CA PRO A 108 10.01 1.27 13.51
C PRO A 108 10.78 2.46 14.10
N PHE A 109 10.25 3.68 13.90
CA PHE A 109 10.93 4.92 14.29
C PHE A 109 11.22 4.97 15.79
N GLU A 110 10.23 4.66 16.64
CA GLU A 110 10.41 4.63 18.09
C GLU A 110 11.52 3.65 18.52
N GLN A 111 11.54 2.44 17.95
CA GLN A 111 12.58 1.44 18.24
C GLN A 111 13.95 1.92 17.74
N THR A 112 13.98 2.59 16.58
CA THR A 112 15.21 3.16 16.01
C THR A 112 15.81 4.18 16.98
N ILE A 113 15.00 5.08 17.54
CA ILE A 113 15.50 6.17 18.41
C ILE A 113 15.60 5.79 19.90
N ALA A 114 15.27 4.56 20.28
CA ALA A 114 15.28 4.14 21.68
C ALA A 114 16.69 4.02 22.30
N GLY A 115 17.74 3.99 21.47
CA GLY A 115 19.15 3.97 21.88
C GLY A 115 19.95 5.14 21.31
N ASP A 116 21.26 4.97 21.15
CA ASP A 116 22.16 5.98 20.58
C ASP A 116 22.15 5.99 19.03
N ALA A 117 20.96 6.14 18.44
CA ALA A 117 20.85 6.25 16.99
C ALA A 117 21.43 7.58 16.49
N LYS A 118 22.08 7.54 15.32
CA LYS A 118 22.53 8.77 14.65
C LYS A 118 21.30 9.54 14.16
N TRP A 119 21.43 10.86 14.10
CA TRP A 119 20.41 11.73 13.52
C TRP A 119 19.99 11.30 12.11
N SER A 120 20.94 10.88 11.27
CA SER A 120 20.66 10.36 9.93
C SER A 120 19.73 9.15 9.97
N ASP A 121 19.97 8.22 10.89
CA ASP A 121 19.22 6.96 10.99
C ASP A 121 17.79 7.23 11.47
N ALA A 122 17.62 8.20 12.38
CA ALA A 122 16.31 8.70 12.77
C ALA A 122 15.56 9.29 11.57
N VAL A 123 16.20 10.18 10.81
CA VAL A 123 15.59 10.84 9.64
C VAL A 123 15.18 9.84 8.56
N GLU A 124 16.01 8.83 8.25
CA GLU A 124 15.67 7.80 7.25
C GLU A 124 14.49 6.90 7.69
N ASN A 125 14.23 6.79 8.99
CA ASN A 125 13.12 6.01 9.53
C ASN A 125 11.80 6.80 9.62
N ILE A 126 11.77 8.07 9.19
CA ILE A 126 10.53 8.85 9.09
C ILE A 126 9.77 8.39 7.84
N ASP A 127 8.75 7.58 8.04
CA ASP A 127 7.88 7.12 6.96
C ASP A 127 6.95 8.26 6.48
N ILE A 128 6.90 8.47 5.17
CA ILE A 128 6.02 9.45 4.52
C ILE A 128 4.83 8.75 3.84
N GLY A 129 5.12 7.72 3.05
CA GLY A 129 4.11 7.00 2.28
C GLY A 129 3.14 6.22 3.16
N GLY A 130 3.65 5.52 4.18
CA GLY A 130 2.85 4.74 5.12
C GLY A 130 1.78 5.58 5.82
N PRO A 131 2.14 6.68 6.52
CA PRO A 131 1.15 7.53 7.17
C PRO A 131 0.18 8.19 6.19
N ALA A 132 0.63 8.58 5.00
CA ALA A 132 -0.25 9.12 3.97
C ALA A 132 -1.32 8.11 3.54
N MET A 133 -0.94 6.84 3.33
CA MET A 133 -1.88 5.76 2.97
C MET A 133 -2.82 5.42 4.12
N ILE A 134 -2.34 5.32 5.36
CA ILE A 134 -3.18 5.07 6.56
C ILE A 134 -4.26 6.15 6.66
N ARG A 135 -3.86 7.42 6.58
CA ARG A 135 -4.80 8.55 6.68
C ARG A 135 -5.79 8.58 5.53
N ALA A 136 -5.36 8.20 4.33
CA ALA A 136 -6.23 8.12 3.16
C ALA A 136 -7.28 7.00 3.30
N ALA A 137 -6.85 5.80 3.67
CA ALA A 137 -7.74 4.65 3.89
C ALA A 137 -8.70 4.88 5.05
N ALA A 138 -8.24 5.45 6.18
CA ALA A 138 -9.09 5.68 7.34
C ALA A 138 -10.14 6.79 7.12
N LYS A 139 -9.93 7.68 6.14
CA LYS A 139 -10.88 8.75 5.81
C LYS A 139 -12.13 8.23 5.07
N ASN A 140 -12.01 7.14 4.31
CA ASN A 140 -13.01 6.63 3.36
C ASN A 140 -13.55 5.27 3.77
#